data_AF-A0AAV4T1M2-F1
#
_entry.id   AF-A0AAV4T1M2-F1
#
_cell.length_a   1.000
_cell.length_b   1.000
_cell.length_c   1.000
_cell.angle_alpha   90.00
_cell.angle_beta   90.00
_cell.angle_gamma   90.00
#
_symmetry.space_group_name_H-M   'P 1'
#
loop_
_entity.id
_entity.type
_entity.pdbx_description
1 polymer ?
#
loop_
_entity_poly.entity_id
_entity_poly.type
_entity_poly.pdbx_seq_one_letter_code
_entity_poly.pdbx_strand_id
1 'polypeptide(L)'
;MTDNILQGPDPNKSYFVLYFMAETCNAALSTLGSVLVKMFLDGESFPQRAEVFEFVNKDWSLCWMFHCKSTSSILEKLNKCTVHHFTSSGNVESLEAIIVLPTSMIHEKIYIFLWYWFFMMRVLSCAVLAYRLFLCVLPCFRLKVLQMRCENSNILDLRLITDVFKYR
;
A
#
# COMPACT_ATOMS: atom_id res chain seq x y z
N MET A 1 -8.64 46.08 -23.01
CA MET A 1 -8.53 45.66 -21.59
C MET A 1 -8.85 44.17 -21.41
N THR A 2 -9.74 43.60 -22.24
CA THR A 2 -10.08 42.17 -22.32
C THR A 2 -8.97 41.27 -22.89
N ASP A 3 -8.03 41.81 -23.66
CA ASP A 3 -6.95 41.00 -24.28
C ASP A 3 -5.91 40.50 -23.28
N ASN A 4 -5.70 41.22 -22.17
CA ASN A 4 -4.76 40.84 -21.12
C ASN A 4 -5.31 39.76 -20.18
N ILE A 5 -6.64 39.54 -20.15
CA ILE A 5 -7.29 38.48 -19.37
C ILE A 5 -7.33 37.18 -20.20
N LEU A 6 -7.39 37.29 -21.54
CA LEU A 6 -7.31 36.17 -22.48
C LEU A 6 -5.89 35.67 -22.74
N GLN A 7 -4.86 36.43 -22.34
CA GLN A 7 -3.56 35.87 -21.99
C GLN A 7 -3.69 35.09 -20.67
N GLY A 8 -4.46 34.00 -20.72
CA GLY A 8 -4.48 33.00 -19.68
C GLY A 8 -3.05 32.49 -19.44
N PRO A 9 -2.74 32.02 -18.22
CA PRO A 9 -1.39 31.62 -17.84
C PRO A 9 -0.81 30.70 -18.91
N ASP A 10 0.38 31.07 -19.38
CA ASP A 10 1.17 30.31 -20.34
C ASP A 10 1.00 28.81 -20.07
N PRO A 11 0.79 27.96 -21.09
CA PRO A 11 0.69 26.52 -20.88
C PRO A 11 2.04 26.04 -20.35
N ASN A 12 2.19 26.10 -19.03
CA ASN A 12 3.39 25.70 -18.33
C ASN A 12 3.39 24.18 -18.34
N LYS A 13 3.81 23.62 -19.48
CA LYS A 13 4.02 22.19 -19.72
C LYS A 13 4.83 21.58 -18.58
N SER A 14 5.68 22.37 -17.94
CA SER A 14 6.45 22.04 -16.74
C SER A 14 5.58 21.51 -15.59
N TYR A 15 4.45 22.15 -15.26
CA TYR A 15 3.57 21.65 -14.18
C TYR A 15 2.94 20.31 -14.55
N PHE A 16 2.45 20.17 -15.78
CA PHE A 16 1.86 18.92 -16.24
C PHE A 16 2.87 17.77 -16.19
N VAL A 17 4.10 18.01 -16.67
CA VAL A 17 5.19 17.02 -16.64
C VAL A 17 5.60 16.70 -15.20
N LEU A 18 5.74 17.69 -14.33
CA LEU A 18 6.09 17.49 -12.92
C LEU A 18 5.04 16.64 -12.19
N TYR A 19 3.76 16.95 -12.39
CA TYR A 19 2.67 16.15 -11.81
C TYR A 19 2.67 14.71 -12.36
N PHE A 20 2.89 14.53 -13.66
CA PHE A 20 2.94 13.20 -14.27
C PHE A 20 4.12 12.37 -13.74
N MET A 21 5.29 13.00 -13.57
CA MET A 21 6.45 12.36 -12.95
C MET A 21 6.21 12.02 -11.48
N ALA A 22 5.60 12.92 -10.70
CA ALA A 22 5.26 12.65 -9.30
C ALA A 22 4.28 11.49 -9.15
N GLU A 23 3.26 11.43 -10.02
CA GLU A 23 2.27 10.36 -10.07
C GLU A 23 2.93 9.01 -10.40
N THR A 24 3.82 9.00 -11.40
CA THR A 24 4.58 7.81 -11.81
C THR A 24 5.54 7.36 -10.70
N CYS A 25 6.20 8.30 -10.02
CA CYS A 25 7.05 8.03 -8.87
C CYS A 25 6.26 7.42 -7.71
N ASN A 26 5.06 7.93 -7.43
CA ASN A 26 4.18 7.37 -6.40
C ASN A 26 3.71 5.94 -6.74
N ALA A 27 3.37 5.69 -8.00
CA ALA A 27 3.03 4.36 -8.49
C ALA A 27 4.22 3.38 -8.40
N ALA A 28 5.43 3.87 -8.71
CA ALA A 28 6.66 3.10 -8.59
C ALA A 28 6.98 2.78 -7.12
N LEU A 29 6.92 3.78 -6.22
CA LEU A 29 7.20 3.61 -4.80
C LEU A 29 6.24 2.63 -4.13
N SER A 30 4.95 2.74 -4.40
CA SER A 30 3.93 1.82 -3.87
C SER A 30 4.09 0.39 -4.41
N THR A 31 4.54 0.23 -5.66
CA THR A 31 4.85 -1.07 -6.25
C THR A 31 6.12 -1.67 -5.66
N LEU A 32 7.19 -0.88 -5.51
CA LEU A 32 8.44 -1.28 -4.85
C LEU A 32 8.19 -1.69 -3.41
N GLY A 33 7.39 -0.93 -2.65
CA GLY A 33 6.99 -1.29 -1.29
C GLY A 33 6.23 -2.61 -1.24
N SER A 34 5.32 -2.85 -2.20
CA SER A 34 4.61 -4.14 -2.30
C SER A 34 5.55 -5.31 -2.61
N VAL A 35 6.56 -5.11 -3.47
CA VAL A 35 7.55 -6.15 -3.83
C VAL A 35 8.49 -6.43 -2.67
N LEU A 36 8.95 -5.39 -1.98
CA LEU A 36 9.80 -5.52 -0.80
C LEU A 36 9.09 -6.29 0.31
N VAL A 37 7.82 -5.97 0.58
CA VAL A 37 7.00 -6.77 1.51
C VAL A 37 6.90 -8.23 1.05
N LYS A 38 6.75 -8.51 -0.25
CA LYS A 38 6.76 -9.90 -0.74
C LYS A 38 8.12 -10.59 -0.58
N MET A 39 9.23 -9.87 -0.72
CA MET A 39 10.58 -10.42 -0.56
C MET A 39 10.90 -10.75 0.90
N PHE A 40 10.42 -9.94 1.84
CA PHE A 40 10.57 -10.22 3.28
C PHE A 40 9.67 -11.35 3.78
N LEU A 41 8.63 -11.70 3.03
CA LEU A 41 7.74 -12.82 3.33
C LEU A 41 8.09 -13.97 2.40
N ASP A 42 9.10 -14.72 2.81
CA ASP A 42 9.63 -15.88 2.09
C ASP A 42 8.51 -16.81 1.59
N GLY A 43 8.42 -16.98 0.27
CA GLY A 43 7.87 -18.17 -0.39
C GLY A 43 6.35 -18.43 -0.47
N GLU A 44 5.49 -17.98 0.45
CA GLU A 44 4.08 -18.41 0.42
C GLU A 44 3.12 -17.45 -0.32
N SER A 45 2.45 -18.01 -1.32
CA SER A 45 1.52 -17.32 -2.20
C SER A 45 0.28 -16.84 -1.46
N PHE A 46 -0.24 -15.69 -1.88
CA PHE A 46 -1.34 -14.92 -1.29
C PHE A 46 -2.65 -15.63 -0.87
N PRO A 47 -3.14 -16.72 -1.52
CA PRO A 47 -4.48 -17.23 -1.18
C PRO A 47 -4.58 -17.87 0.21
N GLN A 48 -3.47 -18.21 0.87
CA GLN A 48 -3.50 -18.87 2.18
C GLN A 48 -3.65 -17.90 3.37
N ARG A 49 -3.60 -16.58 3.11
CA ARG A 49 -3.54 -15.54 4.16
C ARG A 49 -4.90 -15.02 4.64
N ALA A 50 -5.97 -15.21 3.86
CA ALA A 50 -7.32 -14.88 4.32
C ALA A 50 -7.78 -15.80 5.47
N GLU A 51 -7.31 -17.05 5.46
CA GLU A 51 -7.57 -18.05 6.50
C GLU A 51 -6.81 -17.74 7.82
N VAL A 52 -5.74 -16.95 7.74
CA VAL A 52 -4.93 -16.53 8.90
C VAL A 52 -5.66 -15.49 9.76
N PHE A 53 -6.60 -14.71 9.22
CA PHE A 53 -7.36 -13.74 10.03
C PHE A 53 -8.22 -14.42 11.09
N GLU A 54 -8.77 -15.60 10.81
CA GLU A 54 -9.54 -16.39 11.79
C GLU A 54 -8.64 -17.02 12.85
N PHE A 55 -7.38 -17.28 12.51
CA PHE A 55 -6.39 -17.86 13.43
C PHE A 55 -5.71 -16.79 14.32
N VAL A 56 -5.44 -15.59 13.79
CA VAL A 56 -4.78 -14.48 14.51
C VAL A 56 -5.67 -13.85 15.59
N ASN A 57 -6.99 -13.92 15.42
CA ASN A 57 -7.94 -13.43 16.42
C ASN A 57 -8.17 -14.42 17.57
N LYS A 58 -7.54 -15.60 17.55
CA LYS A 58 -7.50 -16.49 18.71
C LYS A 58 -6.42 -16.02 19.67
N ASP A 59 -6.83 -15.67 20.89
CA ASP A 59 -5.93 -15.29 21.96
C ASP A 59 -4.98 -16.45 22.33
N TRP A 60 -3.70 -16.29 21.98
CA TRP A 60 -2.62 -17.24 22.26
C TRP A 60 -2.32 -17.38 23.77
N SER A 61 -2.82 -16.47 24.61
CA SER A 61 -2.76 -16.55 26.07
C SER A 61 -3.53 -17.75 26.64
N LEU A 62 -4.56 -18.25 25.93
CA LEU A 62 -5.32 -19.44 26.31
C LEU A 62 -4.54 -20.76 26.10
N CYS A 63 -3.49 -20.79 25.26
CA CYS A 63 -2.65 -21.99 25.04
C CYS A 63 -1.80 -22.35 26.28
N TRP A 64 -1.50 -21.38 27.15
CA TRP A 64 -0.79 -21.63 28.41
C TRP A 64 -1.66 -22.37 29.43
N MET A 65 -2.99 -22.32 29.29
CA MET A 65 -3.93 -22.95 30.22
C MET A 65 -4.49 -24.29 29.71
N PHE A 66 -4.37 -24.58 28.41
CA PHE A 66 -4.85 -25.83 27.81
C PHE A 66 -3.76 -26.44 26.93
N HIS A 67 -3.24 -27.58 27.39
CA HIS A 67 -2.19 -28.39 26.75
C HIS A 67 -2.33 -28.42 25.22
N CYS A 68 -1.49 -27.64 24.53
CA CYS A 68 -1.54 -27.46 23.08
C CYS A 68 -1.18 -28.78 22.36
N LYS A 69 -2.21 -29.56 22.04
CA LYS A 69 -2.10 -30.76 21.21
C LYS A 69 -2.10 -30.35 19.73
N SER A 70 -0.91 -30.41 19.14
CA SER A 70 -0.64 -30.73 17.74
C SER A 70 -1.45 -29.98 16.67
N THR A 71 -0.98 -28.78 16.31
CA THR A 71 -0.97 -28.34 14.90
C THR A 71 0.47 -27.97 14.57
N SER A 72 1.10 -28.75 13.68
CA SER A 72 2.53 -28.69 13.36
C SER A 72 3.02 -27.31 12.92
N SER A 73 2.17 -26.48 12.32
CA SER A 73 2.53 -25.13 11.85
C SER A 73 2.61 -24.06 12.94
N ILE A 74 1.99 -24.27 14.10
CA ILE A 74 2.06 -23.33 15.24
C ILE A 74 3.32 -23.60 16.07
N LEU A 75 3.72 -24.86 16.14
CA LEU A 75 4.84 -25.32 16.96
C LEU A 75 6.19 -24.81 16.43
N GLU A 76 6.33 -24.64 15.12
CA GLU A 76 7.55 -24.12 14.48
C GLU A 76 7.81 -22.64 14.76
N LYS A 77 6.79 -21.86 15.17
CA LYS A 77 6.96 -20.45 15.56
C LYS A 77 7.54 -20.28 16.98
N LEU A 78 7.75 -21.38 17.69
CA LEU A 78 8.30 -21.39 19.04
C LEU A 78 9.79 -21.71 18.98
N ASN A 79 10.63 -20.82 19.50
CA ASN A 79 12.07 -21.04 19.50
C ASN A 79 12.41 -22.05 20.60
N LYS A 80 13.03 -23.17 20.22
CA LYS A 80 13.64 -24.10 21.17
C LYS A 80 14.90 -23.45 21.73
N CYS A 81 14.93 -23.22 23.03
CA CYS A 81 16.09 -22.67 23.73
C CYS A 81 16.57 -23.69 24.76
N THR A 82 17.83 -24.10 24.66
CA THR A 82 18.47 -24.98 25.62
C THR A 82 19.06 -24.16 26.76
N VAL A 83 18.47 -24.25 27.95
CA VAL A 83 19.01 -23.60 29.15
C VAL A 83 19.89 -24.62 29.87
N HIS A 84 21.17 -24.31 30.01
CA HIS A 84 22.10 -25.12 30.77
C HIS A 84 22.00 -24.75 32.26
N HIS A 85 21.56 -25.71 33.08
CA HIS A 85 21.46 -25.55 34.53
C HIS A 85 22.55 -26.36 35.23
N PHE A 86 23.19 -25.76 36.24
CA PHE A 86 24.20 -26.42 37.07
C PHE A 86 23.55 -26.87 38.38
N THR A 87 23.47 -28.18 38.60
CA THR A 87 22.93 -28.75 39.84
C THR A 87 24.00 -28.73 40.95
N SER A 88 23.58 -28.70 42.23
CA SER A 88 24.48 -28.70 43.40
C SER A 88 25.49 -29.86 43.44
N SER A 89 25.29 -30.91 42.64
CA SER A 89 26.20 -32.04 42.48
C SER A 89 27.32 -31.83 41.44
N GLY A 90 27.38 -30.66 40.79
CA GLY A 90 28.38 -30.35 39.77
C GLY A 90 28.08 -30.90 38.37
N ASN A 91 26.92 -31.53 38.17
CA ASN A 91 26.49 -32.02 36.86
C ASN A 91 25.75 -30.91 36.07
N VAL A 92 26.02 -30.85 34.76
CA VAL A 92 25.33 -29.95 33.82
C VAL A 92 24.13 -30.69 33.25
N GLU A 93 22.93 -30.21 33.57
CA GLU A 93 21.68 -30.69 32.97
C GLU A 93 21.17 -29.65 31.96
N SER A 94 20.92 -30.11 30.73
CA SER A 94 20.32 -29.28 29.68
C SER A 94 18.80 -29.40 29.74
N LEU A 95 18.12 -28.31 30.12
CA LEU A 95 16.67 -28.22 30.07
C LEU A 95 16.25 -27.62 28.72
N GLU A 96 15.34 -28.28 28.02
CA GLU A 96 14.72 -27.73 26.82
C GLU A 96 13.54 -26.82 27.21
N ALA A 97 13.69 -25.51 26.99
CA ALA A 97 12.62 -24.55 27.17
C ALA A 97 12.09 -24.09 25.80
N ILE A 98 10.78 -23.91 25.73
CA ILE A 98 10.11 -23.38 24.54
C ILE A 98 9.81 -21.91 24.81
N ILE A 99 10.41 -21.00 24.05
CA ILE A 99 10.26 -19.55 24.24
C ILE A 99 9.44 -18.95 23.09
N VAL A 100 8.36 -18.27 23.47
CA VAL A 100 7.62 -17.39 22.57
C VAL A 100 8.41 -16.09 22.46
N LEU A 101 9.11 -15.85 21.33
CA LEU A 101 9.75 -14.57 21.09
C LEU A 101 8.70 -13.56 20.62
N PRO A 102 8.38 -12.51 21.40
CA PRO A 102 7.36 -11.53 21.04
C PRO A 102 7.65 -10.85 19.69
N THR A 103 8.94 -10.71 19.36
CA THR A 103 9.43 -10.11 18.13
C THR A 103 8.90 -10.83 16.89
N SER A 104 8.82 -12.16 16.88
CA SER A 104 8.36 -12.91 15.71
C SER A 104 6.86 -12.72 15.44
N MET A 105 6.04 -12.60 16.48
CA MET A 105 4.61 -12.33 16.33
C MET A 105 4.30 -10.90 15.85
N ILE A 106 5.12 -9.93 16.28
CA ILE A 106 4.96 -8.53 15.85
C ILE A 106 5.27 -8.41 14.35
N HIS A 107 6.31 -9.10 13.86
CA HIS A 107 6.66 -9.12 12.44
C HIS A 107 5.50 -9.66 11.61
N GLU A 108 4.90 -10.79 11.99
CA GLU A 108 3.78 -11.38 11.23
C GLU A 108 2.59 -10.40 11.09
N LYS A 109 2.25 -9.67 12.15
CA LYS A 109 1.12 -8.72 12.14
C LYS A 109 1.41 -7.44 11.34
N ILE A 110 2.60 -6.84 11.49
CA ILE A 110 2.94 -5.58 10.80
C ILE A 110 2.98 -5.78 9.28
N TYR A 111 3.46 -6.93 8.80
CA TYR A 111 3.54 -7.21 7.37
C TYR A 111 2.16 -7.40 6.72
N ILE A 112 1.21 -8.00 7.43
CA ILE A 112 -0.18 -8.11 6.96
C ILE A 112 -0.77 -6.70 6.80
N PHE A 113 -0.64 -5.86 7.82
CA PHE A 113 -1.11 -4.47 7.77
C PHE A 113 -0.49 -3.67 6.61
N LEU A 114 0.84 -3.71 6.48
CA LEU A 114 1.58 -3.02 5.42
C LEU A 114 1.17 -3.50 4.02
N TRP A 115 0.87 -4.78 3.85
CA TRP A 115 0.44 -5.30 2.57
C TRP A 115 -0.90 -4.69 2.12
N TYR A 116 -1.92 -4.66 2.98
CA TYR A 116 -3.20 -4.02 2.67
C TYR A 116 -3.02 -2.52 2.41
N TRP A 117 -2.15 -1.86 3.17
CA TRP A 117 -1.83 -0.45 2.96
C TRP A 117 -1.25 -0.17 1.57
N PHE A 118 -0.20 -0.90 1.17
CA PHE A 118 0.41 -0.72 -0.15
C PHE A 118 -0.53 -1.14 -1.28
N PHE A 119 -1.38 -2.14 -1.06
CA PHE A 119 -2.41 -2.51 -2.02
C PHE A 119 -3.41 -1.37 -2.25
N MET A 120 -3.93 -0.76 -1.18
CA MET A 120 -4.82 0.41 -1.28
C MET A 120 -4.14 1.58 -1.99
N MET A 121 -2.89 1.92 -1.63
CA MET A 121 -2.13 2.99 -2.29
C MET A 121 -1.99 2.76 -3.80
N ARG A 122 -1.74 1.52 -4.22
CA ARG A 122 -1.67 1.17 -5.65
C ARG A 122 -3.00 1.37 -6.37
N VAL A 123 -4.12 1.00 -5.74
CA VAL A 123 -5.46 1.21 -6.31
C VAL A 123 -5.75 2.71 -6.47
N LEU A 124 -5.50 3.52 -5.44
CA LEU A 124 -5.73 4.97 -5.52
C LEU A 124 -4.86 5.62 -6.61
N SER A 125 -3.56 5.29 -6.66
CA SER A 125 -2.66 5.84 -7.68
C SER A 125 -3.06 5.43 -9.09
N CYS A 126 -3.51 4.18 -9.27
CA CYS A 126 -4.04 3.71 -10.56
C CYS A 126 -5.32 4.45 -10.97
N ALA A 127 -6.23 4.71 -10.03
CA ALA A 127 -7.46 5.46 -10.30
C ALA A 127 -7.19 6.90 -10.76
N VAL A 128 -6.21 7.59 -10.14
CA VAL A 128 -5.83 8.95 -10.56
C VAL A 128 -5.19 8.96 -11.94
N LEU A 129 -4.31 7.99 -12.24
CA LEU A 129 -3.73 7.83 -13.57
C LEU A 129 -4.80 7.56 -14.62
N ALA A 130 -5.76 6.67 -14.34
CA ALA A 130 -6.87 6.36 -15.23
C ALA A 130 -7.75 7.59 -15.50
N TYR A 131 -8.06 8.38 -14.46
CA TYR A 131 -8.82 9.62 -14.60
C TYR A 131 -8.10 10.63 -15.51
N ARG A 132 -6.78 10.79 -15.36
CA ARG A 132 -5.99 11.69 -16.22
C ARG A 132 -5.90 11.17 -17.66
N LEU A 133 -5.66 9.87 -17.86
CA LEU A 133 -5.66 9.25 -19.19
C LEU A 133 -7.01 9.46 -19.90
N PHE A 134 -8.12 9.31 -19.18
CA PHE A 134 -9.46 9.56 -19.70
C PHE A 134 -9.64 11.03 -20.14
N LEU A 135 -9.18 11.99 -19.33
CA LEU A 135 -9.18 13.41 -19.69
C LEU A 135 -8.28 13.76 -20.88
N CYS A 136 -7.17 13.03 -21.08
CA CYS A 136 -6.28 13.21 -22.24
C CYS A 136 -6.90 12.66 -23.53
N VAL A 137 -7.57 11.51 -23.48
CA VAL A 137 -8.18 10.86 -24.65
C VAL A 137 -9.46 11.58 -25.09
N LEU A 138 -10.23 12.14 -24.15
CA LEU A 138 -11.51 12.80 -24.42
C LEU A 138 -11.44 14.31 -24.15
N PRO A 139 -10.95 15.13 -25.10
CA PRO A 139 -10.90 16.58 -24.95
C PRO A 139 -12.30 17.20 -24.72
N CYS A 140 -13.36 16.58 -25.24
CA CYS A 140 -14.74 16.99 -24.99
C CYS A 140 -15.18 16.83 -23.52
N PHE A 141 -14.65 15.82 -22.82
CA PHE A 141 -14.97 15.59 -21.40
C PHE A 141 -14.26 16.59 -20.49
N ARG A 142 -13.03 16.97 -20.85
CA ARG A 142 -12.30 18.03 -20.16
C ARG A 142 -13.10 19.33 -20.10
N LEU A 143 -13.82 19.69 -21.17
CA LEU A 143 -14.66 20.88 -21.21
C LEU A 143 -15.90 20.75 -20.31
N LYS A 144 -16.57 19.60 -20.32
CA LYS A 144 -17.70 19.36 -19.42
C LYS A 144 -17.28 19.42 -17.94
N VAL A 145 -16.13 18.84 -17.59
CA VAL A 145 -15.59 18.90 -16.23
C VAL A 145 -15.19 20.33 -15.84
N LEU A 146 -14.60 21.10 -16.77
CA LEU A 146 -14.32 22.52 -16.57
C LEU A 146 -15.60 23.34 -16.39
N GLN A 147 -16.64 23.09 -17.18
CA GLN A 147 -17.95 23.74 -17.07
C GLN A 147 -18.64 23.42 -15.74
N MET A 148 -18.56 22.19 -15.26
CA MET A 148 -19.11 21.82 -13.94
C MET A 148 -18.34 22.47 -12.78
N ARG A 149 -17.02 22.70 -12.92
CA ARG A 149 -16.21 23.37 -11.89
C ARG A 149 -16.31 24.89 -11.93
N CYS A 150 -16.58 25.46 -13.11
CA CYS A 150 -16.72 26.89 -13.34
C CYS A 150 -18.17 27.20 -13.75
N GLU A 151 -19.10 27.07 -12.80
CA GLU A 151 -20.53 27.26 -13.04
C GLU A 151 -20.89 28.67 -13.52
N ASN A 152 -20.08 29.68 -13.17
CA ASN A 152 -20.33 31.09 -13.45
C ASN A 152 -19.57 31.65 -14.66
N SER A 153 -18.88 30.82 -15.46
CA SER A 153 -18.14 31.30 -16.63
C SER A 153 -18.96 31.20 -17.91
N ASN A 154 -18.83 32.23 -18.76
CA ASN A 154 -19.52 32.29 -20.04
C ASN A 154 -19.08 31.12 -20.95
N ILE A 155 -20.06 30.37 -21.46
CA ILE A 155 -19.84 29.23 -22.36
C ILE A 155 -19.10 29.63 -23.64
N LEU A 156 -19.23 30.90 -24.07
CA LEU A 156 -18.59 31.45 -25.26
C LEU A 156 -17.07 31.59 -25.08
N ASP A 157 -16.63 32.07 -23.92
CA ASP A 157 -15.20 32.26 -23.60
C ASP A 157 -14.49 30.90 -23.49
N LEU A 158 -15.18 29.90 -22.90
CA LEU A 158 -14.69 28.52 -22.83
C LEU A 158 -14.52 27.88 -24.21
N ARG A 159 -15.45 28.11 -25.15
CA ARG A 159 -15.31 27.60 -26.53
C ARG A 159 -14.15 28.25 -27.26
N LEU A 160 -13.99 29.57 -27.14
CA LEU A 160 -12.87 30.32 -27.73
C LEU A 160 -11.51 29.79 -27.28
N ILE A 161 -11.32 29.57 -25.98
CA ILE A 161 -10.07 29.01 -25.43
C ILE A 161 -9.81 27.61 -26.01
N THR A 162 -10.86 26.81 -26.18
CA THR A 162 -10.72 25.44 -26.70
C THR A 162 -10.35 25.43 -28.19
N ASP A 163 -10.98 26.27 -29.00
CA ASP A 163 -10.71 26.34 -30.44
C ASP A 163 -9.28 26.84 -30.70
N VAL A 164 -8.79 27.80 -29.91
CA VAL A 164 -7.38 28.25 -29.95
C VAL A 164 -6.41 27.12 -29.62
N PHE A 165 -6.74 26.25 -28.65
CA PHE A 165 -5.92 25.08 -28.30
C PHE A 165 -6.04 23.92 -29.29
N LYS A 166 -7.12 23.85 -30.08
CA LYS A 166 -7.32 22.81 -31.10
C LYS A 166 -6.58 23.10 -32.40
N TYR A 167 -6.31 24.38 -32.68
CA TYR A 167 -5.64 24.85 -33.90
C TYR A 167 -4.13 25.14 -33.75
N ARG A 168 -3.56 24.87 -32.56
CA ARG A 168 -2.14 24.99 -32.25
C ARG A 168 -1.58 23.62 -31.86
#